data_AF-A0AB73THA5-F1
#
_entry.id   AF-A0AB73THA5-F1
#
_cell.length_a   1.000
_cell.length_b   1.000
_cell.length_c   1.000
_cell.angle_alpha   90.00
_cell.angle_beta   90.00
_cell.angle_gamma   90.00
#
_symmetry.space_group_name_H-M   'P 1'
#
loop_
_entity.id
_entity.type
_entity.pdbx_description
1 polymer ?
#
loop_
_entity_poly.entity_id
_entity_poly.type
_entity_poly.pdbx_seq_one_letter_code
_entity_poly.pdbx_strand_id
1 'polypeptide(L)'
;MTTPTSVPGRGPDRRTAILEAAAVEFDRQGFGAASISGIAKSAEVSQGAIHFHFRTKQAIALAVIDEQNARTFAAVTYDGPSPLAGLVEASRAIAGLLLDDPVVRAGIRLSLENRVFSGSTSSFYDQWIASVVDVFRLAVAAGEVGPTVTPEALGATVVPWFTGVQLVSDVRAARIDLLPAVATMWRVLAHACVVPAQRDRLLAVVDRAFA
;
A
#
# COMPACT_ATOMS: atom_id res chain seq x y z
N MET A 1 -54.67 1.98 -2.27
CA MET A 1 -53.80 1.13 -3.09
C MET A 1 -52.72 2.02 -3.68
N THR A 2 -51.59 2.13 -2.98
CA THR A 2 -50.44 2.97 -3.38
C THR A 2 -49.22 2.08 -3.33
N THR A 3 -48.74 1.69 -4.52
CA THR A 3 -47.53 0.90 -4.71
C THR A 3 -46.31 1.76 -4.36
N PRO A 4 -45.37 1.31 -3.50
CA PRO A 4 -44.13 2.03 -3.28
C PRO A 4 -43.23 1.85 -4.50
N THR A 5 -42.82 2.95 -5.11
CA THR A 5 -41.77 2.99 -6.13
C THR A 5 -40.45 2.58 -5.48
N SER A 6 -39.96 1.38 -5.80
CA SER A 6 -38.64 0.90 -5.38
C SER A 6 -37.55 1.74 -6.07
N VAL A 7 -36.77 2.48 -5.29
CA VAL A 7 -35.51 3.08 -5.73
C VAL A 7 -34.57 1.94 -6.15
N PRO A 8 -33.96 1.96 -7.36
CA PRO A 8 -32.98 0.95 -7.73
C PRO A 8 -31.80 1.02 -6.75
N GLY A 9 -31.60 -0.05 -5.97
CA GLY A 9 -30.44 -0.21 -5.12
C GLY A 9 -29.17 -0.07 -5.94
N ARG A 10 -28.29 0.84 -5.53
CA ARG A 10 -26.98 1.05 -6.14
C ARG A 10 -26.12 -0.17 -5.80
N GLY A 11 -26.15 -1.18 -6.67
CA GLY A 11 -25.08 -2.18 -6.72
C GLY A 11 -23.72 -1.46 -6.86
N PRO A 12 -22.59 -2.15 -6.55
CA PRO A 12 -21.27 -1.56 -6.72
C PRO A 12 -21.17 -0.89 -8.10
N ASP A 13 -20.61 0.32 -8.14
CA ASP A 13 -20.41 1.07 -9.38
C ASP A 13 -19.69 0.14 -10.38
N ARG A 14 -20.25 -0.02 -11.60
CA ARG A 14 -19.65 -0.87 -12.64
C ARG A 14 -18.19 -0.53 -12.88
N ARG A 15 -17.81 0.75 -12.70
CA ARG A 15 -16.42 1.18 -12.76
C ARG A 15 -15.56 0.49 -11.69
N THR A 16 -16.04 0.39 -10.45
CA THR A 16 -15.36 -0.30 -9.34
C THR A 16 -15.25 -1.79 -9.59
N ALA A 17 -16.31 -2.45 -10.07
CA ALA A 17 -16.26 -3.89 -10.39
C ALA A 17 -15.21 -4.20 -11.49
N ILE A 18 -15.15 -3.36 -12.54
CA ILE A 18 -14.12 -3.48 -13.57
C ILE A 18 -12.72 -3.28 -12.99
N LEU A 19 -12.56 -2.31 -12.08
CA LEU A 19 -11.28 -1.99 -11.46
C LEU A 19 -10.77 -3.14 -10.58
N GLU A 20 -11.63 -3.73 -9.76
CA GLU A 20 -11.28 -4.85 -8.88
C GLU A 20 -10.95 -6.11 -9.70
N ALA A 21 -11.74 -6.41 -10.73
CA ALA A 21 -11.44 -7.50 -11.65
C ALA A 21 -10.10 -7.29 -12.39
N ALA A 22 -9.80 -6.04 -12.77
CA ALA A 22 -8.54 -5.70 -13.40
C ALA A 22 -7.36 -5.86 -12.44
N ALA A 23 -7.51 -5.43 -11.18
CA ALA A 23 -6.50 -5.63 -10.15
C ALA A 23 -6.19 -7.11 -9.97
N VAL A 24 -7.18 -7.98 -9.83
CA VAL A 24 -6.96 -9.43 -9.72
C VAL A 24 -6.20 -10.00 -10.92
N GLU A 25 -6.56 -9.57 -12.14
CA GLU A 25 -5.90 -10.01 -13.37
C GLU A 25 -4.43 -9.53 -13.42
N PHE A 26 -4.16 -8.27 -13.06
CA PHE A 26 -2.82 -7.69 -13.01
C PHE A 26 -1.96 -8.28 -11.89
N ASP A 27 -2.54 -8.52 -10.70
CA ASP A 27 -1.88 -9.18 -9.57
C ASP A 27 -1.41 -10.59 -9.97
N ARG A 28 -2.26 -11.33 -10.69
CA ARG A 28 -1.96 -12.70 -11.11
C ARG A 28 -0.94 -12.79 -12.25
N GLN A 29 -1.09 -11.98 -13.29
CA GLN A 29 -0.37 -12.17 -14.56
C GLN A 29 0.63 -11.05 -14.90
N GLY A 30 0.62 -9.96 -14.13
CA GLY A 30 1.35 -8.75 -14.47
C GLY A 30 0.70 -7.97 -15.62
N PHE A 31 1.21 -6.76 -15.87
CA PHE A 31 0.65 -5.87 -16.88
C PHE A 31 0.71 -6.45 -18.30
N GLY A 32 1.83 -7.09 -18.66
CA GLY A 32 2.10 -7.56 -20.02
C GLY A 32 1.09 -8.61 -20.48
N ALA A 33 0.91 -9.67 -19.68
CA ALA A 33 0.07 -10.81 -20.02
C ALA A 33 -1.43 -10.58 -19.78
N ALA A 34 -1.82 -9.66 -18.89
CA ALA A 34 -3.22 -9.30 -18.69
C ALA A 34 -3.89 -8.78 -19.97
N SER A 35 -5.17 -9.13 -20.19
CA SER A 35 -5.93 -8.74 -21.37
C SER A 35 -7.26 -8.10 -21.02
N ILE A 36 -7.72 -7.14 -21.84
CA ILE A 36 -9.04 -6.49 -21.67
C ILE A 36 -10.17 -7.54 -21.72
N SER A 37 -10.01 -8.59 -22.54
CA SER A 37 -10.96 -9.72 -22.59
C SER A 37 -11.01 -10.49 -21.27
N GLY A 38 -9.85 -10.80 -20.67
CA GLY A 38 -9.76 -11.45 -19.37
C GLY A 38 -10.41 -10.63 -18.26
N ILE A 39 -10.14 -9.32 -18.25
CA ILE A 39 -10.76 -8.37 -17.31
C ILE A 39 -12.28 -8.33 -17.50
N ALA A 40 -12.78 -8.23 -18.74
CA ALA A 40 -14.22 -8.20 -19.03
C ALA A 40 -14.92 -9.47 -18.55
N LYS A 41 -14.30 -10.63 -18.79
CA LYS A 41 -14.80 -11.92 -18.34
C LYS A 41 -14.85 -12.00 -16.81
N SER A 42 -13.78 -11.56 -16.13
CA SER A 42 -13.68 -11.57 -14.67
C SER A 42 -14.68 -10.61 -14.00
N ALA A 43 -14.90 -9.45 -14.61
CA ALA A 43 -15.87 -8.45 -14.16
C ALA A 43 -17.33 -8.77 -14.55
N GLU A 44 -17.56 -9.84 -15.31
CA GLU A 44 -18.88 -10.21 -15.87
C GLU A 44 -19.53 -9.07 -16.68
N VAL A 45 -18.72 -8.33 -17.45
CA VAL A 45 -19.17 -7.24 -18.32
C VAL A 45 -18.75 -7.45 -19.77
N SER A 46 -19.36 -6.70 -20.69
CA SER A 46 -18.89 -6.66 -22.09
C SER A 46 -17.61 -5.83 -22.22
N GLN A 47 -16.80 -6.12 -23.25
CA GLN A 47 -15.64 -5.27 -23.58
C GLN A 47 -16.07 -3.83 -23.92
N GLY A 48 -17.25 -3.65 -24.52
CA GLY A 48 -17.82 -2.32 -24.77
C GLY A 48 -18.06 -1.54 -23.49
N ALA A 49 -18.51 -2.21 -22.41
CA ALA A 49 -18.65 -1.58 -21.10
C ALA A 49 -17.30 -1.20 -20.49
N ILE A 50 -16.24 -2.00 -20.67
CA ILE A 50 -14.89 -1.59 -20.27
C ILE A 50 -14.45 -0.35 -21.04
N HIS A 51 -14.57 -0.35 -22.37
CA HIS A 51 -14.13 0.77 -23.21
C HIS A 51 -14.88 2.07 -22.91
N PHE A 52 -16.11 1.99 -22.41
CA PHE A 52 -16.86 3.15 -21.92
C PHE A 52 -16.19 3.82 -20.71
N HIS A 53 -15.69 3.02 -19.75
CA HIS A 53 -15.04 3.54 -18.54
C HIS A 53 -13.53 3.78 -18.71
N PHE A 54 -12.85 2.95 -19.49
CA PHE A 54 -11.40 2.97 -19.67
C PHE A 54 -11.04 2.72 -21.13
N ARG A 55 -10.46 3.74 -21.78
CA ARG A 55 -10.13 3.67 -23.21
C ARG A 55 -9.01 2.68 -23.53
N THR A 56 -8.07 2.45 -22.61
CA THR A 56 -6.89 1.61 -22.83
C THR A 56 -6.58 0.75 -21.61
N LYS A 57 -5.85 -0.37 -21.81
CA LYS A 57 -5.33 -1.19 -20.69
C LYS A 57 -4.44 -0.37 -19.73
N GLN A 58 -3.69 0.59 -20.27
CA GLN A 58 -2.88 1.52 -19.48
C GLN A 58 -3.75 2.41 -18.58
N ALA A 59 -4.87 2.91 -19.08
CA ALA A 59 -5.80 3.71 -18.27
C ALA A 59 -6.42 2.90 -17.11
N ILE A 60 -6.69 1.61 -17.33
CA ILE A 60 -7.13 0.70 -16.26
C ILE A 60 -6.01 0.53 -15.22
N ALA A 61 -4.78 0.25 -15.67
CA ALA A 61 -3.64 0.06 -14.78
C ALA A 61 -3.33 1.32 -13.93
N LEU A 62 -3.37 2.51 -14.53
CA LEU A 62 -3.22 3.78 -13.80
C LEU A 62 -4.32 3.94 -12.74
N ALA A 63 -5.57 3.65 -13.09
CA ALA A 63 -6.66 3.71 -12.12
C ALA A 63 -6.48 2.69 -10.96
N VAL A 64 -5.87 1.52 -11.22
CA VAL A 64 -5.56 0.54 -10.16
C VAL A 64 -4.46 1.08 -9.25
N ILE A 65 -3.43 1.75 -9.80
CA ILE A 65 -2.38 2.41 -9.01
C ILE A 65 -2.99 3.54 -8.15
N ASP A 66 -3.84 4.38 -8.74
CA ASP A 66 -4.50 5.47 -8.00
C ASP A 66 -5.37 4.95 -6.85
N GLU A 67 -6.13 3.87 -7.09
CA GLU A 67 -6.94 3.24 -6.06
C GLU A 67 -6.09 2.58 -4.98
N GLN A 68 -5.00 1.90 -5.34
CA GLN A 68 -4.04 1.36 -4.37
C GLN A 68 -3.49 2.47 -3.47
N ASN A 69 -3.12 3.62 -4.04
CA ASN A 69 -2.63 4.77 -3.30
C ASN A 69 -3.70 5.27 -2.32
N ALA A 70 -4.94 5.43 -2.78
CA ALA A 70 -6.06 5.87 -1.94
C ALA A 70 -6.31 4.91 -0.77
N ARG A 71 -6.34 3.59 -1.01
CA ARG A 71 -6.52 2.56 0.03
C ARG A 71 -5.36 2.55 1.04
N THR A 72 -4.14 2.72 0.54
CA THR A 72 -2.93 2.78 1.38
C THR A 72 -2.98 4.00 2.29
N PHE A 73 -3.26 5.18 1.75
CA PHE A 73 -3.39 6.40 2.57
C PHE A 73 -4.55 6.32 3.56
N ALA A 74 -5.69 5.75 3.18
CA ALA A 74 -6.84 5.60 4.07
C ALA A 74 -6.56 4.63 5.24
N ALA A 75 -5.69 3.65 5.05
CA ALA A 75 -5.30 2.71 6.11
C ALA A 75 -4.30 3.32 7.11
N VAL A 76 -3.62 4.40 6.74
CA VAL A 76 -2.70 5.11 7.63
C VAL A 76 -3.52 6.04 8.54
N THR A 77 -3.78 5.57 9.76
CA THR A 77 -4.44 6.36 10.80
C THR A 77 -3.63 6.26 12.09
N TYR A 78 -3.22 7.40 12.64
CA TYR A 78 -2.63 7.45 13.98
C TYR A 78 -2.76 8.85 14.56
N ASP A 79 -3.43 8.94 15.71
CA ASP A 79 -3.68 10.15 16.48
C ASP A 79 -3.03 10.11 17.87
N GLY A 80 -2.22 9.07 18.13
CA GLY A 80 -1.53 8.91 19.39
C GLY A 80 -0.32 9.84 19.55
N PRO A 81 0.30 9.85 20.75
CA PRO A 81 1.35 10.81 21.08
C PRO A 81 2.73 10.46 20.50
N SER A 82 2.92 9.26 19.92
CA SER A 82 4.23 8.76 19.48
C SER A 82 4.32 8.65 17.96
N PRO A 83 5.03 9.56 17.27
CA PRO A 83 5.16 9.53 15.82
C PRO A 83 5.70 8.19 15.28
N LEU A 84 6.70 7.58 15.94
CA LEU A 84 7.21 6.28 15.51
C LEU A 84 6.23 5.14 15.74
N ALA A 85 5.48 5.15 16.84
CA ALA A 85 4.44 4.14 17.04
C ALA A 85 3.40 4.23 15.92
N GLY A 86 3.01 5.44 15.51
CA GLY A 86 2.12 5.64 14.37
C GLY A 86 2.66 5.08 13.07
N LEU A 87 3.97 5.24 12.82
CA LEU A 87 4.59 4.69 11.62
C LEU A 87 4.68 3.15 11.64
N VAL A 88 4.90 2.56 12.81
CA VAL A 88 4.85 1.10 13.01
C VAL A 88 3.44 0.58 12.69
N GLU A 89 2.40 1.18 13.27
CA GLU A 89 1.00 0.78 13.03
C GLU A 89 0.59 0.98 11.56
N ALA A 90 1.00 2.09 10.95
CA ALA A 90 0.80 2.34 9.53
C ALA A 90 1.42 1.23 8.66
N SER A 91 2.67 0.84 8.94
CA SER A 91 3.33 -0.24 8.22
C SER A 91 2.62 -1.59 8.40
N ARG A 92 2.05 -1.85 9.59
CA ARG A 92 1.27 -3.04 9.88
C ARG A 92 -0.04 -3.07 9.11
N ALA A 93 -0.73 -1.95 9.02
CA ALA A 93 -1.97 -1.80 8.25
C ALA A 93 -1.70 -2.06 6.76
N ILE A 94 -0.65 -1.46 6.21
CA ILE A 94 -0.24 -1.66 4.81
C ILE A 94 0.18 -3.12 4.56
N ALA A 95 0.91 -3.74 5.49
CA ALA A 95 1.24 -5.17 5.40
C ALA A 95 -0.01 -6.06 5.42
N GLY A 96 -1.06 -5.69 6.16
CA GLY A 96 -2.35 -6.37 6.12
C GLY A 96 -3.03 -6.25 4.75
N LEU A 97 -3.07 -5.04 4.18
CA LEU A 97 -3.58 -4.83 2.83
C LEU A 97 -2.84 -5.67 1.78
N LEU A 98 -1.52 -5.83 1.92
CA LEU A 98 -0.73 -6.68 1.02
C LEU A 98 -1.12 -8.17 1.10
N LEU A 99 -1.61 -8.64 2.24
CA LEU A 99 -2.10 -10.01 2.41
C LEU A 99 -3.51 -10.18 1.82
N ASP A 100 -4.38 -9.19 2.05
CA ASP A 100 -5.82 -9.37 1.83
C ASP A 100 -6.36 -8.67 0.57
N ASP A 101 -5.72 -7.60 0.11
CA ASP A 101 -6.25 -6.72 -0.93
C ASP A 101 -5.52 -6.87 -2.29
N PRO A 102 -6.15 -7.49 -3.31
CA PRO A 102 -5.55 -7.65 -4.64
C PRO A 102 -5.32 -6.31 -5.35
N VAL A 103 -6.09 -5.26 -5.05
CA VAL A 103 -5.87 -3.92 -5.62
C VAL A 103 -4.55 -3.36 -5.13
N VAL A 104 -4.24 -3.53 -3.85
CA VAL A 104 -3.00 -3.03 -3.27
C VAL A 104 -1.80 -3.80 -3.82
N ARG A 105 -1.88 -5.13 -3.92
CA ARG A 105 -0.82 -5.94 -4.56
C ARG A 105 -0.61 -5.57 -6.03
N ALA A 106 -1.70 -5.46 -6.80
CA ALA A 106 -1.63 -5.09 -8.20
C ALA A 106 -1.01 -3.70 -8.40
N GLY A 107 -1.43 -2.70 -7.64
CA GLY A 107 -0.90 -1.33 -7.75
C GLY A 107 0.61 -1.28 -7.52
N ILE A 108 1.10 -1.95 -6.47
CA ILE A 108 2.54 -2.02 -6.18
C ILE A 108 3.30 -2.77 -7.29
N ARG A 109 2.78 -3.92 -7.73
CA ARG A 109 3.37 -4.71 -8.82
C ARG A 109 3.47 -3.90 -10.12
N LEU A 110 2.38 -3.27 -10.53
CA LEU A 110 2.31 -2.39 -11.71
C LEU A 110 3.33 -1.25 -11.61
N SER A 111 3.48 -0.68 -10.41
CA SER A 111 4.38 0.43 -10.17
C SER A 111 5.87 0.09 -10.34
N LEU A 112 6.22 -1.18 -10.14
CA LEU A 112 7.61 -1.67 -10.15
C LEU A 112 7.98 -2.37 -11.46
N GLU A 113 7.06 -3.09 -12.10
CA GLU A 113 7.36 -3.91 -13.27
C GLU A 113 7.48 -3.12 -14.57
N ASN A 114 6.95 -1.89 -14.65
CA ASN A 114 6.81 -1.21 -15.93
C ASN A 114 7.25 0.25 -15.92
N ARG A 115 8.29 0.54 -16.71
CA ARG A 115 8.79 1.91 -16.95
C ARG A 115 7.74 2.85 -17.53
N VAL A 116 6.71 2.33 -18.19
CA VAL A 116 5.60 3.15 -18.69
C VAL A 116 4.90 3.91 -17.56
N PHE A 117 4.90 3.37 -16.35
CA PHE A 117 4.27 4.01 -15.19
C PHE A 117 5.26 4.80 -14.33
N SER A 118 6.55 4.84 -14.66
CA SER A 118 7.60 5.40 -13.81
C SER A 118 7.39 6.88 -13.45
N GLY A 119 6.77 7.67 -14.34
CA GLY A 119 6.46 9.07 -14.06
C GLY A 119 5.44 9.23 -12.92
N SER A 120 4.29 8.56 -13.05
CA SER A 120 3.23 8.59 -12.03
C SER A 120 3.68 7.95 -10.72
N THR A 121 4.44 6.86 -10.79
CA THR A 121 4.86 6.10 -9.61
C THR A 121 5.99 6.81 -8.87
N SER A 122 6.93 7.46 -9.57
CA SER A 122 7.95 8.31 -8.93
C SER A 122 7.30 9.39 -8.08
N SER A 123 6.33 10.13 -8.63
CA SER A 123 5.65 11.18 -7.86
C SER A 123 4.96 10.67 -6.60
N PHE A 124 4.42 9.45 -6.63
CA PHE A 124 3.81 8.82 -5.46
C PHE A 124 4.85 8.42 -4.42
N TYR A 125 5.93 7.73 -4.83
CA TYR A 125 7.01 7.37 -3.90
C TYR A 125 7.68 8.60 -3.30
N ASP A 126 7.86 9.67 -4.07
CA ASP A 126 8.40 10.95 -3.57
C ASP A 126 7.49 11.55 -2.49
N GLN A 127 6.17 11.55 -2.70
CA GLN A 127 5.20 12.02 -1.71
C GLN A 127 5.18 11.16 -0.45
N TRP A 128 5.26 9.84 -0.63
CA TRP A 128 5.26 8.90 0.49
C TRP A 128 6.53 9.03 1.32
N ILE A 129 7.70 9.09 0.67
CA ILE A 129 8.98 9.35 1.32
C ILE A 129 8.93 10.68 2.08
N ALA A 130 8.44 11.76 1.46
CA ALA A 130 8.31 13.05 2.13
C ALA A 130 7.46 12.96 3.40
N SER A 131 6.33 12.26 3.34
CA SER A 131 5.44 12.05 4.49
C SER A 131 6.12 11.25 5.62
N VAL A 132 6.90 10.22 5.27
CA VAL A 132 7.67 9.44 6.25
C VAL A 132 8.81 10.27 6.85
N VAL A 133 9.47 11.11 6.05
CA VAL A 133 10.49 12.05 6.55
C VAL A 133 9.87 13.01 7.58
N ASP A 134 8.67 13.53 7.33
CA ASP A 134 7.98 14.40 8.28
C ASP A 134 7.68 13.69 9.61
N VAL A 135 7.29 12.41 9.56
CA VAL A 135 7.12 11.60 10.78
C VAL A 135 8.44 11.45 11.55
N PHE A 136 9.56 11.22 10.86
CA PHE A 136 10.87 11.17 11.52
C PHE A 136 11.30 12.53 12.11
N ARG A 137 10.95 13.65 11.46
CA ARG A 137 11.19 14.99 12.04
C ARG A 137 10.41 15.19 13.33
N LEU A 138 9.14 14.77 13.35
CA LEU A 138 8.31 14.77 14.56
C LEU A 138 8.89 13.86 15.64
N ALA A 139 9.36 12.66 15.27
CA ALA A 139 9.98 11.73 16.20
C ALA A 139 11.27 12.28 16.84
N VAL A 140 12.09 13.00 16.07
CA VAL A 140 13.27 13.71 16.61
C VAL A 140 12.83 14.83 17.57
N ALA A 141 11.84 15.63 17.18
CA ALA A 141 11.32 16.70 18.04
C ALA A 141 10.70 16.17 19.35
N ALA A 142 10.08 14.99 19.31
CA ALA A 142 9.53 14.29 20.47
C ALA A 142 10.59 13.56 21.31
N GLY A 143 11.86 13.53 20.88
CA GLY A 143 12.94 12.83 21.58
C GLY A 143 12.83 11.30 21.49
N GLU A 144 12.20 10.77 20.45
CA GLU A 144 12.13 9.32 20.17
C GLU A 144 13.32 8.82 19.36
N VAL A 145 13.87 9.67 18.48
CA VAL A 145 14.98 9.34 17.59
C VAL A 145 16.20 10.18 17.93
N GLY A 146 17.36 9.54 18.03
CA GLY A 146 18.64 10.22 18.25
C GLY A 146 19.17 10.90 16.97
N PRO A 147 20.13 11.84 17.09
CA PRO A 147 20.62 12.63 15.95
C PRO A 147 21.58 11.86 15.02
N THR A 148 21.84 10.57 15.26
CA THR A 148 22.85 9.77 14.55
C THR A 148 22.55 9.61 13.06
N VAL A 149 21.28 9.57 12.68
CA VAL A 149 20.82 9.48 11.29
C VAL A 149 19.76 10.57 11.07
N THR A 150 19.86 11.32 9.98
CA THR A 150 18.93 12.42 9.72
C THR A 150 17.53 11.90 9.39
N PRO A 151 16.46 12.66 9.70
CA PRO A 151 15.10 12.31 9.29
C PRO A 151 14.97 12.05 7.78
N GLU A 152 15.67 12.81 6.96
CA GLU A 152 15.69 12.67 5.50
C GLU A 152 16.25 11.31 5.08
N ALA A 153 17.37 10.89 5.68
CA ALA A 153 17.99 9.60 5.39
C ALA A 153 17.13 8.44 5.90
N LEU A 154 16.53 8.57 7.08
CA LEU A 154 15.62 7.56 7.63
C LEU A 154 14.38 7.38 6.74
N GLY A 155 13.70 8.47 6.38
CA GLY A 155 12.50 8.40 5.54
C GLY A 155 12.78 7.89 4.13
N ALA A 156 13.89 8.32 3.51
CA ALA A 156 14.32 7.82 2.21
C ALA A 156 14.76 6.33 2.23
N THR A 157 15.04 5.77 3.41
CA THR A 157 15.48 4.36 3.55
C THR A 157 14.33 3.43 3.93
N VAL A 158 13.44 3.85 4.82
CA VAL A 158 12.37 2.99 5.35
C VAL A 158 11.40 2.54 4.26
N VAL A 159 11.02 3.44 3.34
CA VAL A 159 10.08 3.11 2.25
C VAL A 159 10.68 2.06 1.29
N PRO A 160 11.91 2.22 0.75
CA PRO A 160 12.55 1.16 -0.03
C PRO A 160 12.78 -0.14 0.75
N TRP A 161 13.10 -0.07 2.04
CA TRP A 161 13.31 -1.27 2.86
C TRP A 161 12.02 -2.07 3.03
N PHE A 162 10.91 -1.42 3.41
CA PHE A 162 9.59 -2.06 3.46
C PHE A 162 9.21 -2.66 2.10
N THR A 163 9.43 -1.90 1.03
CA THR A 163 9.17 -2.37 -0.35
C THR A 163 9.98 -3.62 -0.68
N GLY A 164 11.27 -3.64 -0.35
CA GLY A 164 12.14 -4.82 -0.54
C GLY A 164 11.70 -6.03 0.28
N VAL A 165 11.33 -5.82 1.56
CA VAL A 165 10.81 -6.87 2.44
C VAL A 165 9.58 -7.53 1.83
N GLN A 166 8.58 -6.74 1.41
CA GLN A 166 7.36 -7.33 0.87
C GLN A 166 7.55 -8.01 -0.49
N LEU A 167 8.43 -7.48 -1.36
CA LEU A 167 8.76 -8.12 -2.63
C LEU A 167 9.44 -9.48 -2.43
N VAL A 168 10.45 -9.53 -1.56
CA VAL A 168 11.20 -10.77 -1.31
C VAL A 168 10.30 -11.80 -0.61
N SER A 169 9.47 -11.35 0.32
CA SER A 169 8.47 -12.20 1.01
C SER A 169 7.44 -12.78 0.04
N ASP A 170 6.95 -11.98 -0.93
CA ASP A 170 6.07 -12.46 -1.98
C ASP A 170 6.72 -13.56 -2.83
N VAL A 171 7.92 -13.29 -3.35
CA VAL A 171 8.64 -14.23 -4.23
C VAL A 171 9.03 -15.52 -3.51
N ARG A 172 9.48 -15.44 -2.25
CA ARG A 172 9.97 -16.62 -1.51
C ARG A 172 8.86 -17.45 -0.88
N ALA A 173 7.81 -16.80 -0.39
CA ALA A 173 6.87 -17.41 0.55
C ALA A 173 5.42 -16.98 0.32
N ALA A 174 5.09 -16.35 -0.81
CA ALA A 174 3.75 -15.82 -1.08
C ALA A 174 3.23 -14.94 0.08
N ARG A 175 4.11 -14.13 0.67
CA ARG A 175 3.86 -13.25 1.82
C ARG A 175 3.52 -13.94 3.15
N ILE A 176 3.67 -15.27 3.27
CA ILE A 176 3.42 -16.00 4.53
C ILE A 176 4.32 -15.46 5.66
N ASP A 177 5.55 -15.05 5.35
CA ASP A 177 6.52 -14.49 6.29
C ASP A 177 6.52 -12.95 6.36
N LEU A 178 5.55 -12.27 5.74
CA LEU A 178 5.58 -10.81 5.61
C LEU A 178 5.54 -10.10 6.96
N LEU A 179 4.57 -10.43 7.82
CA LEU A 179 4.43 -9.78 9.13
C LEU A 179 5.69 -9.93 10.01
N PRO A 180 6.24 -11.15 10.23
CA PRO A 180 7.47 -11.28 11.02
C PRO A 180 8.69 -10.61 10.36
N ALA A 181 8.76 -10.54 9.03
CA ALA A 181 9.83 -9.84 8.34
C ALA A 181 9.76 -8.31 8.54
N VAL A 182 8.56 -7.72 8.46
CA VAL A 182 8.36 -6.28 8.74
C VAL A 182 8.57 -5.99 10.22
N ALA A 183 8.14 -6.87 11.13
CA ALA A 183 8.46 -6.74 12.56
C ALA A 183 9.99 -6.70 12.79
N THR A 184 10.74 -7.56 12.10
CA THR A 184 12.21 -7.60 12.19
C THR A 184 12.84 -6.32 11.65
N MET A 185 12.37 -5.79 10.52
CA MET A 185 12.79 -4.48 10.00
C MET A 185 12.65 -3.39 11.08
N TRP A 186 11.51 -3.32 11.76
CA TRP A 186 11.28 -2.35 12.82
C TRP A 186 12.16 -2.55 14.04
N ARG A 187 12.40 -3.80 14.46
CA ARG A 187 13.34 -4.09 15.56
C ARG A 187 14.74 -3.60 15.23
N VAL A 188 15.23 -3.84 14.02
CA VAL A 188 16.55 -3.36 13.58
C VAL A 188 16.60 -1.83 13.58
N LEU A 189 15.57 -1.15 13.04
CA LEU A 189 15.49 0.31 13.06
C LEU A 189 15.48 0.87 14.50
N ALA A 190 14.72 0.25 15.40
CA ALA A 190 14.65 0.66 16.81
C ALA A 190 16.01 0.55 17.51
N HIS A 191 16.78 -0.50 17.22
CA HIS A 191 18.14 -0.61 17.75
C HIS A 191 19.13 0.38 17.13
N ALA A 192 18.93 0.75 15.85
CA ALA A 192 19.83 1.61 15.13
C ALA A 192 19.70 3.11 15.46
N CYS A 193 18.47 3.63 15.64
CA CYS A 193 18.26 5.08 15.75
C CYS A 193 17.36 5.55 16.91
N VAL A 194 16.63 4.66 17.59
CA VAL A 194 15.74 5.06 18.70
C VAL A 194 16.53 5.23 19.98
N VAL A 195 16.26 6.33 20.69
CA VAL A 195 16.98 6.67 21.94
C VAL A 195 16.72 5.57 22.98
N PRO A 196 17.73 5.15 23.78
CA PRO A 196 17.59 4.01 24.68
C PRO A 196 16.37 4.09 25.62
N ALA A 197 16.03 5.29 26.11
CA ALA A 197 14.88 5.50 26.99
C ALA A 197 13.51 5.25 26.36
N GLN A 198 13.40 5.31 25.02
CA GLN A 198 12.14 5.10 24.29
C GLN A 198 12.09 3.75 23.56
N ARG A 199 13.22 3.03 23.48
CA ARG A 199 13.35 1.82 22.66
C ARG A 199 12.42 0.70 23.11
N ASP A 200 12.40 0.39 24.41
CA ASP A 200 11.58 -0.71 24.93
C ASP A 200 10.09 -0.46 24.71
N ARG A 201 9.67 0.82 24.80
CA ARG A 201 8.30 1.23 24.51
C ARG A 201 7.95 0.98 23.05
N LEU A 202 8.83 1.34 22.11
CA LEU A 202 8.61 1.10 20.68
C LEU A 202 8.64 -0.40 20.36
N LEU A 203 9.57 -1.17 20.92
CA LEU A 203 9.63 -2.63 20.74
C LEU A 203 8.33 -3.30 21.21
N ALA A 204 7.76 -2.86 22.33
CA ALA A 204 6.45 -3.34 22.78
C ALA A 204 5.31 -2.97 21.82
N VAL A 205 5.40 -1.85 21.09
CA VAL A 205 4.44 -1.53 20.01
C VAL A 205 4.62 -2.50 18.85
N VAL A 206 5.86 -2.74 18.41
CA VAL A 206 6.18 -3.69 17.33
C VAL A 206 5.66 -5.09 17.67
N ASP A 207 5.90 -5.57 18.89
CA ASP A 207 5.45 -6.90 19.30
C ASP A 207 3.92 -7.01 19.31
N ARG A 208 3.19 -5.97 19.73
CA ARG A 208 1.73 -5.96 19.68
C ARG A 208 1.18 -5.87 18.26
N ALA A 209 1.77 -5.02 17.42
CA ALA A 209 1.30 -4.79 16.05
C ALA A 209 1.50 -6.04 15.18
N PHE A 210 2.57 -6.80 15.40
CA PHE A 210 2.96 -7.94 14.56
C PHE A 210 2.88 -9.31 15.27
N ALA A 211 2.18 -9.40 16.40
CA ALA A 211 1.77 -10.67 16.99
C ALA A 211 0.73 -11.37 16.11
#